data_AF-A0AAV5ZWI6-F1
#
_entry.id   AF-A0AAV5ZWI6-F1
#
_cell.length_a   1.000
_cell.length_b   1.000
_cell.length_c   1.000
_cell.angle_alpha   90.00
_cell.angle_beta   90.00
_cell.angle_gamma   90.00
#
_symmetry.space_group_name_H-M   'P 1'
#
loop_
_entity.id
_entity.type
_entity.pdbx_description
1 polymer ?
#
loop_
_entity_poly.entity_id
_entity_poly.type
_entity_poly.pdbx_seq_one_letter_code
_entity_poly.pdbx_strand_id
1 'polypeptide(L)'
;MKTRALCLAGLLLTTSAPLAGRAGAQDLEKIAMARVRLTTEAALTKGCTRIGTARDDSLKDLRRKIVKMGGDTAYLSFGGTEDLSVVYAEVFRCPAPPAAAPGTAPARVPPPPPGPPPPPPPPTPSSPPSPPTR
;
A
#
# COMPACT_ATOMS: atom_id res chain seq x y z
N MET A 1 15.87 -11.29 -65.46
CA MET A 1 15.15 -12.44 -64.84
C MET A 1 13.90 -11.87 -64.18
N LYS A 2 12.75 -11.77 -64.88
CA LYS A 2 11.56 -12.66 -64.87
C LYS A 2 10.78 -12.72 -63.52
N THR A 3 9.83 -11.77 -63.40
CA THR A 3 8.48 -11.73 -62.78
C THR A 3 8.02 -12.73 -61.70
N ARG A 4 7.34 -12.21 -60.64
CA ARG A 4 5.95 -12.50 -60.15
C ARG A 4 5.78 -11.88 -58.73
N ALA A 5 4.96 -10.84 -58.49
CA ALA A 5 3.49 -10.75 -58.43
C ALA A 5 2.82 -11.47 -57.23
N LEU A 6 2.27 -10.63 -56.33
CA LEU A 6 1.26 -10.76 -55.25
C LEU A 6 0.77 -12.13 -54.75
N CYS A 7 0.56 -12.21 -53.42
CA CYS A 7 -0.66 -12.82 -52.85
C CYS A 7 -1.03 -12.21 -51.48
N LEU A 8 -2.25 -11.66 -51.40
CA LEU A 8 -2.97 -11.26 -50.18
C LEU A 8 -3.38 -12.50 -49.36
N ALA A 9 -3.22 -12.44 -48.04
CA ALA A 9 -4.12 -13.02 -47.03
C ALA A 9 -3.66 -12.46 -45.67
N GLY A 10 -4.43 -11.66 -44.93
CA GLY A 10 -5.80 -11.93 -44.56
C GLY A 10 -5.85 -12.79 -43.29
N LEU A 11 -5.23 -12.33 -42.19
CA LEU A 11 -5.43 -12.92 -40.87
C LEU A 11 -5.52 -11.82 -39.82
N LEU A 12 -6.71 -11.22 -39.70
CA LEU A 12 -7.08 -10.49 -38.48
C LEU A 12 -7.15 -11.51 -37.35
N LEU A 13 -6.05 -11.66 -36.61
CA LEU A 13 -6.08 -12.26 -35.29
C LEU A 13 -6.94 -11.37 -34.40
N THR A 14 -8.15 -11.84 -34.12
CA THR A 14 -9.03 -11.32 -33.07
C THR A 14 -8.28 -11.38 -31.74
N THR A 15 -7.67 -10.26 -31.35
CA THR A 15 -7.13 -10.08 -30.01
C THR A 15 -8.29 -9.95 -29.04
N SER A 16 -8.77 -11.08 -28.52
CA SER A 16 -9.60 -11.13 -27.33
C SER A 16 -8.76 -10.60 -26.16
N ALA A 17 -8.92 -9.31 -25.85
CA ALA A 17 -8.31 -8.71 -24.67
C ALA A 17 -9.06 -9.18 -23.42
N PRO A 18 -8.44 -9.93 -22.48
CA PRO A 18 -9.06 -10.15 -21.19
C PRO A 18 -9.01 -8.83 -20.40
N LEU A 19 -10.18 -8.23 -20.14
CA LEU A 19 -10.36 -7.07 -19.26
C LEU A 19 -10.14 -7.38 -17.76
N ALA A 20 -9.60 -8.54 -17.40
CA ALA A 20 -9.51 -9.04 -16.03
C ALA A 20 -8.19 -8.71 -15.28
N GLY A 21 -7.46 -7.65 -15.67
CA GLY A 21 -6.12 -7.38 -15.12
C GLY A 21 -6.02 -6.29 -14.04
N ARG A 22 -6.96 -5.33 -13.98
CA ARG A 22 -6.74 -4.10 -13.18
C ARG A 22 -7.04 -4.26 -11.69
N ALA A 23 -8.07 -5.04 -11.33
CA ALA A 23 -8.42 -5.25 -9.92
C ALA A 23 -7.34 -6.04 -9.17
N GLY A 24 -6.81 -7.11 -9.77
CA GLY A 24 -5.73 -7.92 -9.18
C GLY A 24 -4.40 -7.18 -9.10
N ALA A 25 -4.06 -6.36 -10.10
CA ALA A 25 -2.84 -5.56 -10.08
C ALA A 25 -2.82 -4.54 -8.94
N GLN A 26 -3.95 -3.87 -8.68
CA GLN A 26 -4.06 -2.91 -7.56
C GLN A 26 -3.98 -3.61 -6.19
N ASP A 27 -4.55 -4.80 -6.07
CA ASP A 27 -4.48 -5.57 -4.83
C ASP A 27 -3.05 -6.08 -4.56
N LEU A 28 -2.36 -6.59 -5.59
CA LEU A 28 -0.95 -6.99 -5.50
C LEU A 28 -0.04 -5.83 -5.13
N GLU A 29 -0.26 -4.65 -5.71
CA GLU A 29 0.50 -3.45 -5.34
C GLU A 29 0.26 -3.06 -3.88
N LYS A 30 -1.00 -3.12 -3.42
CA LYS A 30 -1.36 -2.81 -2.03
C LYS A 30 -0.73 -3.81 -1.05
N ILE A 31 -0.73 -5.10 -1.39
CA ILE A 31 -0.05 -6.16 -0.63
C ILE A 31 1.46 -5.92 -0.62
N ALA A 32 2.07 -5.58 -1.75
CA ALA A 32 3.49 -5.30 -1.84
C ALA A 32 3.87 -4.08 -0.98
N MET A 33 3.08 -2.99 -1.04
CA MET A 33 3.29 -1.82 -0.19
C MET A 33 3.13 -2.15 1.30
N ALA A 34 2.20 -3.03 1.67
CA ALA A 34 2.02 -3.47 3.05
C ALA A 34 3.20 -4.31 3.57
N ARG A 35 3.94 -4.96 2.67
CA ARG A 35 5.14 -5.73 3.00
C ARG A 35 6.39 -4.87 3.13
N VAL A 36 6.39 -3.63 2.63
CA VAL A 36 7.53 -2.73 2.77
C VAL A 36 7.74 -2.34 4.23
N ARG A 37 8.88 -2.73 4.78
CA ARG A 37 9.32 -2.39 6.12
C ARG A 37 10.08 -1.07 6.10
N LEU A 38 9.48 -0.01 6.64
CA LEU A 38 10.16 1.26 6.87
C LEU A 38 10.79 1.23 8.27
N THR A 39 12.05 1.62 8.39
CA THR A 39 12.77 1.60 9.68
C THR A 39 13.77 2.75 9.77
N THR A 40 14.01 3.26 10.98
CA THR A 40 15.09 4.20 11.30
C THR A 40 16.28 3.52 11.97
N GLU A 41 16.28 2.19 12.05
CA GLU A 41 17.34 1.41 12.71
C GLU A 41 18.20 0.70 11.66
N ALA A 42 19.47 1.08 11.58
CA ALA A 42 20.42 0.47 10.65
C ALA A 42 20.71 -1.02 10.95
N ALA A 43 20.43 -1.48 12.18
CA ALA A 43 20.59 -2.90 12.53
C ALA A 43 19.66 -3.81 11.73
N LEU A 44 18.50 -3.30 11.30
CA LEU A 44 17.48 -4.07 10.58
C LEU A 44 17.76 -4.22 9.08
N THR A 45 18.79 -3.55 8.56
CA THR A 45 19.25 -3.70 7.17
C THR A 45 20.45 -4.63 7.04
N LYS A 46 20.95 -5.18 8.17
CA LYS A 46 22.05 -6.16 8.17
C LYS A 46 21.64 -7.42 7.40
N GLY A 47 22.47 -7.81 6.43
CA GLY A 47 22.21 -8.97 5.56
C GLY A 47 21.27 -8.68 4.39
N CYS A 48 20.81 -7.44 4.23
CA CYS A 48 20.03 -7.02 3.07
C CYS A 48 20.94 -6.38 2.01
N THR A 49 20.55 -6.50 0.74
CA THR A 49 21.27 -5.88 -0.38
C THR A 49 20.71 -4.49 -0.63
N ARG A 50 21.53 -3.44 -0.54
CA ARG A 50 21.12 -2.08 -0.91
C ARG A 50 20.92 -2.02 -2.43
N ILE A 51 19.74 -1.59 -2.85
CA ILE A 51 19.36 -1.52 -4.27
C ILE A 51 19.20 -0.09 -4.78
N GLY A 52 19.10 0.90 -3.89
CA GLY A 52 19.01 2.29 -4.31
C GLY A 52 18.63 3.24 -3.18
N THR A 53 18.18 4.43 -3.58
CA THR A 53 17.70 5.47 -2.68
C THR A 53 16.39 6.05 -3.22
N ALA A 54 15.45 6.36 -2.33
CA ALA A 54 14.19 7.03 -2.62
C ALA A 54 14.04 8.26 -1.73
N ARG A 55 13.25 9.23 -2.20
CA ARG A 55 12.78 10.35 -1.39
C ARG A 55 11.38 10.72 -1.82
N ASP A 56 10.52 11.03 -0.87
CA ASP A 56 9.17 11.54 -1.08
C ASP A 56 8.73 12.32 0.16
N ASP A 57 7.74 13.20 -0.01
CA ASP A 57 7.05 13.93 1.04
C ASP A 57 5.93 13.12 1.71
N SER A 58 5.49 12.05 1.05
CA SER A 58 4.43 11.16 1.51
C SER A 58 4.95 9.73 1.66
N LEU A 59 4.74 9.12 2.83
CA LEU A 59 5.10 7.72 3.08
C LEU A 59 4.39 6.74 2.13
N LYS A 60 3.20 7.10 1.62
CA LYS A 60 2.46 6.28 0.67
C LYS A 60 3.18 6.22 -0.68
N ASP A 61 3.65 7.37 -1.16
CA ASP A 61 4.36 7.45 -2.44
C ASP A 61 5.79 6.95 -2.31
N LEU A 62 6.41 7.14 -1.15
CA LEU A 62 7.68 6.51 -0.79
C LEU A 62 7.58 4.98 -0.88
N ARG A 63 6.56 4.37 -0.26
CA ARG A 63 6.34 2.91 -0.34
C ARG A 63 6.12 2.45 -1.76
N ARG A 64 5.32 3.18 -2.55
CA ARG A 64 5.11 2.88 -3.97
C ARG A 64 6.43 2.91 -4.74
N LYS A 65 7.28 3.91 -4.49
CA LYS A 65 8.60 4.06 -5.11
C LYS A 65 9.55 2.92 -4.70
N ILE A 66 9.55 2.54 -3.41
CA ILE A 66 10.32 1.39 -2.90
C ILE A 66 9.89 0.10 -3.59
N VAL A 67 8.59 -0.20 -3.65
CA VAL A 67 8.04 -1.39 -4.35
C VAL A 67 8.44 -1.38 -5.82
N LYS A 68 8.36 -0.23 -6.49
CA LYS A 68 8.73 -0.09 -7.90
C LYS A 68 10.21 -0.38 -8.16
N MET A 69 11.08 -0.07 -7.20
CA MET A 69 12.50 -0.43 -7.27
C MET A 69 12.76 -1.91 -6.90
N GLY A 70 11.75 -2.65 -6.45
CA GLY A 70 11.88 -4.02 -5.99
C GLY A 70 12.33 -4.14 -4.54
N GLY A 71 12.34 -3.05 -3.78
CA GLY A 71 12.71 -3.07 -2.36
C GLY A 71 11.59 -3.59 -1.48
N ASP A 72 11.98 -4.19 -0.36
CA ASP A 72 11.07 -4.64 0.70
C ASP A 72 11.40 -4.01 2.06
N THR A 73 12.57 -3.39 2.19
CA THR A 73 12.99 -2.68 3.40
C THR A 73 13.59 -1.33 3.04
N ALA A 74 13.31 -0.30 3.83
CA ALA A 74 13.90 1.01 3.65
C ALA A 74 14.38 1.60 4.98
N TYR A 75 15.63 2.04 5.01
CA TYR A 75 16.21 2.79 6.11
C TYR A 75 15.96 4.28 5.88
N LEU A 76 15.14 4.85 6.75
CA LEU A 76 14.72 6.24 6.69
C LEU A 76 15.78 7.14 7.33
N SER A 77 16.07 8.22 6.64
CA SER A 77 16.82 9.35 7.19
C SER A 77 16.01 10.62 7.00
N PHE A 78 16.00 11.43 8.06
CA PHE A 78 15.40 12.76 8.06
C PHE A 78 16.58 13.72 8.14
N GLY A 79 17.03 14.21 6.98
CA GLY A 79 18.27 14.95 6.87
C GLY A 79 18.10 16.43 7.21
N GLY A 80 18.77 16.87 8.29
CA GLY A 80 19.46 18.17 8.35
C GLY A 80 18.62 19.45 8.42
N THR A 81 18.37 19.88 9.67
CA THR A 81 18.06 21.24 10.17
C THR A 81 16.77 21.97 9.81
N GLU A 82 16.12 21.84 8.65
CA GLU A 82 14.97 22.73 8.38
C GLU A 82 13.77 22.07 7.68
N ASP A 83 13.96 20.96 6.95
CA ASP A 83 12.92 20.42 6.09
C ASP A 83 12.56 18.96 6.44
N LEU A 84 11.70 18.83 7.46
CA LEU A 84 11.05 17.56 7.83
C LEU A 84 9.93 17.15 6.86
N SER A 85 9.70 17.95 5.81
CA SER A 85 8.66 17.69 4.81
C SER A 85 9.05 16.58 3.83
N VAL A 86 10.35 16.25 3.73
CA VAL A 86 10.86 15.23 2.81
C VAL A 86 11.53 14.11 3.59
N VAL A 87 11.11 12.88 3.30
CA VAL A 87 11.69 11.67 3.87
C VAL A 87 12.69 11.08 2.88
N TYR A 88 13.93 10.89 3.32
CA TYR A 88 14.94 10.17 2.55
C TYR A 88 14.96 8.71 2.99
N ALA A 89 15.21 7.83 2.03
CA ALA A 89 15.21 6.39 2.27
C ALA A 89 16.32 5.73 1.47
N GLU A 90 17.18 4.98 2.16
CA GLU A 90 17.98 3.96 1.51
C GLU A 90 17.16 2.68 1.36
N VAL A 91 17.11 2.14 0.16
CA VAL A 91 16.23 1.02 -0.18
C VAL A 91 17.03 -0.26 -0.29
N PHE A 92 16.52 -1.30 0.35
CA PHE A 92 17.13 -2.60 0.47
C PHE A 92 16.18 -3.69 0.00
N ARG A 93 16.78 -4.76 -0.50
CA ARG A 93 16.14 -6.07 -0.69
C ARG A 93 16.70 -7.02 0.36
N CYS A 94 15.87 -7.43 1.30
CA CYS A 94 16.21 -8.44 2.28
C CYS A 94 15.86 -9.83 1.74
N PRO A 95 16.60 -10.88 2.14
CA PRO A 95 16.10 -12.23 1.96
C PRO A 95 14.79 -12.35 2.72
N ALA A 96 13.76 -12.88 2.05
CA ALA A 96 12.50 -13.18 2.74
C ALA A 96 12.82 -14.09 3.92
N PRO A 97 12.18 -13.90 5.09
CA PRO A 97 12.22 -14.92 6.14
C PRO A 97 11.88 -16.25 5.49
N PRO A 98 12.57 -17.35 5.83
CA PRO A 98 12.25 -18.66 5.29
C PRO A 98 10.74 -18.85 5.45
N ALA A 99 10.06 -19.19 4.34
CA ALA A 99 8.62 -19.31 4.31
C ALA A 99 8.21 -20.16 5.51
N ALA A 100 7.51 -19.55 6.47
CA ALA A 100 6.98 -20.30 7.58
C ALA A 100 6.17 -21.46 6.97
N ALA A 101 6.45 -22.68 7.43
CA ALA A 101 5.80 -23.88 6.92
C ALA A 101 4.27 -23.62 6.81
N PRO A 102 3.58 -24.16 5.79
CA PRO A 102 2.15 -23.93 5.61
C PRO A 102 1.41 -24.28 6.91
N GLY A 103 0.94 -23.29 7.66
CA GLY A 103 0.30 -23.51 8.97
C GLY A 103 0.42 -22.38 9.99
N THR A 104 1.45 -21.52 9.90
CA THR A 104 1.62 -20.39 10.84
C THR A 104 0.86 -19.15 10.35
N ALA A 105 -0.46 -19.26 10.28
CA ALA A 105 -1.30 -18.06 10.25
C ALA A 105 -1.03 -17.24 11.53
N PRO A 106 -0.93 -15.90 11.47
CA PRO A 106 -0.81 -15.10 12.69
C PRO A 106 -2.01 -15.42 13.58
N ALA A 107 -1.74 -15.74 14.85
CA ALA A 107 -2.78 -16.02 15.83
C ALA A 107 -3.82 -14.89 15.79
N ARG A 108 -5.09 -15.25 15.53
CA ARG A 108 -6.21 -14.31 15.61
C ARG A 108 -6.14 -13.62 16.96
N VAL A 109 -5.77 -12.34 16.99
CA VAL A 109 -5.92 -11.51 18.19
C VAL A 109 -7.41 -11.55 18.52
N PRO A 110 -7.82 -11.99 19.73
CA PRO A 110 -9.21 -11.97 20.12
C PRO A 110 -9.73 -10.53 20.05
N PRO A 111 -10.99 -10.31 19.63
CA PRO A 111 -11.56 -8.96 19.62
C PRO A 111 -11.48 -8.36 21.04
N PRO A 112 -11.23 -7.05 21.16
CA PRO A 112 -11.27 -6.39 22.47
C PRO A 112 -12.66 -6.59 23.10
N PRO A 113 -12.75 -6.67 24.44
CA PRO A 113 -14.03 -6.79 25.11
C PRO A 113 -14.95 -5.61 24.77
N PRO A 114 -16.27 -5.80 24.72
CA PRO A 114 -17.22 -4.70 24.54
C PRO A 114 -16.97 -3.60 25.59
N GLY A 115 -16.90 -2.35 25.14
CA GLY A 115 -16.80 -1.20 26.03
C GLY A 115 -18.07 -1.03 26.90
N PRO A 116 -18.01 -0.24 27.98
CA PRO A 116 -19.19 0.09 28.77
C PRO A 116 -20.26 0.79 27.90
N PRO A 117 -21.56 0.61 28.20
CA PRO A 117 -22.62 1.28 27.48
C PRO A 117 -22.47 2.81 27.54
N PRO A 118 -22.89 3.54 26.51
CA PRO A 118 -22.86 5.00 26.53
C PRO A 118 -23.72 5.54 27.69
N PRO A 119 -23.34 6.68 28.31
CA PRO A 119 -24.13 7.31 29.36
C PRO A 119 -25.51 7.74 28.81
N PRO A 120 -26.56 7.76 29.67
CA PRO A 120 -27.88 8.20 29.27
C PRO A 120 -27.87 9.67 28.81
N PRO A 121 -28.73 10.04 27.83
CA PRO A 121 -28.85 11.43 27.40
C PRO A 121 -29.37 12.32 28.56
N PRO A 122 -28.96 13.59 28.62
CA PRO A 122 -29.48 14.53 29.60
C PRO A 122 -30.99 14.79 29.37
N PRO A 123 -31.77 15.05 30.43
CA PRO A 123 -33.17 15.40 30.30
C PRO A 123 -33.32 16.71 29.50
N THR A 124 -34.16 16.69 28.46
CA THR A 124 -34.51 17.90 27.70
C THR A 124 -35.38 18.83 28.55
N PRO A 125 -35.12 20.14 28.60
CA PRO A 125 -36.01 21.09 29.25
C PRO A 125 -37.35 21.16 28.48
N SER A 126 -38.44 20.93 29.20
CA SER A 126 -39.81 21.02 28.73
C SER A 126 -40.09 22.37 28.08
N SER A 127 -40.54 22.37 26.82
CA SER A 127 -40.99 23.58 26.11
C SER A 127 -42.10 24.30 26.89
N PRO A 128 -42.08 25.64 26.98
CA PRO A 128 -43.21 26.40 27.53
C PRO A 128 -44.43 26.35 26.57
N PRO A 129 -45.66 26.44 27.10
CA PRO A 129 -46.89 26.37 26.30
C PRO A 129 -47.01 27.58 25.34
N SER A 130 -47.52 27.33 24.14
CA SER A 130 -47.76 28.34 23.11
C SER A 130 -48.83 29.35 23.54
N PRO A 131 -48.71 30.65 23.19
CA PRO A 131 -49.76 31.63 23.46
C PRO A 131 -50.97 31.45 22.52
N PRO A 132 -52.19 31.79 22.98
CA PRO A 132 -53.40 31.68 22.17
C PRO A 132 -53.42 32.71 21.03
N THR A 133 -53.70 32.24 19.83
CA THR A 133 -53.99 33.05 18.63
C THR A 133 -55.27 33.85 18.81
N ARG A 134 -55.22 35.16 18.51
CA ARG A 134 -56.37 36.06 18.40
C ARG A 134 -56.62 36.37 16.93
#